data_AF-A0A6G3X9E9-F1
#
_entry.id   AF-A0A6G3X9E9-F1
#
_cell.length_a   1.000
_cell.length_b   1.000
_cell.length_c   1.000
_cell.angle_alpha   90.00
_cell.angle_beta   90.00
_cell.angle_gamma   90.00
#
_symmetry.space_group_name_H-M   'P 1'
#
loop_
_entity.id
_entity.type
_entity.pdbx_description
1 polymer ?
#
loop_
_entity_poly.entity_id
_entity_poly.type
_entity_poly.pdbx_seq_one_letter_code
_entity_poly.pdbx_strand_id
1 'polypeptide(L)'
;MGLWHVFYEDWQMECCGTPFSVGDEVSWPLLLLDADTVLGGGWRDQVTEVAGPVEDVGGVRMVREETGLPVALGADPDAEEDRRPLPGSRTRSVGLLTVERHGARWPEAGGRVRAVQVLTQTWAETAPGSRSYGPVAGERGLRAVERCPRWFTETEGERGADGRGRRSRESGVVVTLDVPGTDSRLSHAVRAARGIPQQDAEPGAETRGIETADLTALLETLSTTTPPRRPTGRARRRHAGA
;
A
#
# COMPACT_ATOMS: atom_id res chain seq x y z
N MET A 1 7.18 -18.37 -3.26
CA MET A 1 7.33 -17.31 -2.26
C MET A 1 7.05 -16.05 -3.03
N GLY A 2 5.93 -15.41 -2.75
CA GLY A 2 5.44 -14.25 -3.48
C GLY A 2 5.57 -13.02 -2.59
N LEU A 3 6.04 -11.91 -3.16
CA LEU A 3 6.23 -10.66 -2.45
C LEU A 3 4.99 -9.77 -2.57
N TRP A 4 4.43 -9.28 -1.48
CA TRP A 4 3.18 -8.50 -1.52
C TRP A 4 3.37 -7.19 -0.77
N HIS A 5 2.96 -6.08 -1.40
CA HIS A 5 2.83 -4.81 -0.68
C HIS A 5 1.52 -4.84 0.11
N VAL A 6 1.63 -4.81 1.43
CA VAL A 6 0.51 -4.78 2.37
C VAL A 6 0.53 -3.46 3.13
N PHE A 7 -0.56 -2.71 3.09
CA PHE A 7 -0.74 -1.49 3.86
C PHE A 7 -1.37 -1.79 5.22
N TYR A 8 -0.71 -1.37 6.29
CA TYR A 8 -1.21 -1.46 7.66
C TYR A 8 -1.45 -0.05 8.17
N GLU A 9 -2.71 0.34 8.26
CA GLU A 9 -3.13 1.67 8.71
C GLU A 9 -2.69 1.96 10.14
N ASP A 10 -2.36 3.23 10.39
CA ASP A 10 -1.91 3.71 11.70
C ASP A 10 -2.92 3.39 12.81
N TRP A 11 -4.19 3.69 12.63
CA TRP A 11 -5.22 3.50 13.66
C TRP A 11 -5.42 2.02 14.00
N GLN A 12 -5.32 1.12 13.02
CA GLN A 12 -5.37 -0.31 13.30
C GLN A 12 -4.13 -0.74 14.08
N MET A 13 -2.95 -0.26 13.67
CA MET A 13 -1.69 -0.54 14.36
C MET A 13 -1.67 0.04 15.78
N GLU A 14 -2.26 1.22 16.01
CA GLU A 14 -2.32 1.93 17.29
C GLU A 14 -3.39 1.39 18.24
N CYS A 15 -4.47 0.82 17.70
CA CYS A 15 -5.55 0.24 18.51
C CYS A 15 -5.24 -1.22 18.86
N CYS A 16 -5.17 -2.10 17.85
CA CYS A 16 -5.13 -3.55 18.04
C CYS A 16 -3.87 -4.22 17.50
N GLY A 17 -2.99 -3.48 16.82
CA GLY A 17 -1.80 -4.05 16.20
C GLY A 17 -0.75 -4.54 17.20
N THR A 18 0.24 -5.25 16.67
CA THR A 18 1.47 -5.60 17.40
C THR A 18 2.63 -5.17 16.51
N PRO A 19 3.53 -4.29 16.99
CA PRO A 19 4.71 -3.91 16.22
C PRO A 19 5.55 -5.12 15.81
N PHE A 20 6.01 -5.13 14.57
CA PHE A 20 6.84 -6.17 13.96
C PHE A 20 8.10 -5.54 13.36
N SER A 21 9.08 -6.35 13.04
CA SER A 21 10.37 -5.96 12.47
C SER A 21 10.63 -6.71 11.16
N VAL A 22 11.59 -6.21 10.37
CA VAL A 22 12.12 -6.97 9.24
C VAL A 22 12.64 -8.32 9.72
N GLY A 23 12.25 -9.39 9.03
CA GLY A 23 12.57 -10.76 9.38
C GLY A 23 11.52 -11.48 10.22
N ASP A 24 10.57 -10.78 10.85
CA ASP A 24 9.51 -11.40 11.63
C ASP A 24 8.56 -12.21 10.72
N GLU A 25 8.03 -13.32 11.27
CA GLU A 25 6.89 -14.03 10.68
C GLU A 25 5.60 -13.43 11.23
N VAL A 26 4.69 -13.06 10.33
CA VAL A 26 3.40 -12.44 10.68
C VAL A 26 2.27 -13.15 9.95
N SER A 27 1.05 -13.01 10.47
CA SER A 27 -0.16 -13.53 9.87
C SER A 27 -1.27 -12.51 10.03
N TRP A 28 -1.85 -12.09 8.90
CA TRP A 28 -2.84 -11.01 8.85
C TRP A 28 -4.06 -11.37 7.99
N PRO A 29 -5.27 -11.02 8.43
CA PRO A 29 -6.43 -10.99 7.55
C PRO A 29 -6.24 -9.85 6.55
N LEU A 30 -6.28 -10.20 5.26
CA LEU A 30 -6.05 -9.24 4.18
C LEU A 30 -7.36 -8.84 3.51
N LEU A 31 -7.49 -7.55 3.23
CA LEU A 31 -8.63 -6.93 2.56
C LEU A 31 -8.13 -6.15 1.34
N LEU A 32 -8.69 -6.41 0.17
CA LEU A 32 -8.43 -5.60 -1.01
C LEU A 32 -9.42 -4.44 -1.05
N LEU A 33 -8.91 -3.22 -0.93
CA LEU A 33 -9.67 -1.99 -1.08
C LEU A 33 -9.40 -1.35 -2.44
N ASP A 34 -10.38 -0.64 -2.96
CA ASP A 34 -10.16 0.23 -4.12
C ASP A 34 -9.06 1.25 -3.77
N ALA A 35 -8.01 1.29 -4.58
CA ALA A 35 -6.91 2.19 -4.33
C ALA A 35 -7.35 3.66 -4.40
N ASP A 36 -8.37 3.99 -5.19
CA ASP A 36 -8.84 5.36 -5.35
C ASP A 36 -9.57 5.90 -4.10
N THR A 37 -10.12 5.02 -3.26
CA THR A 37 -10.79 5.42 -2.01
C THR A 37 -9.82 5.53 -0.83
N VAL A 38 -8.71 4.78 -0.86
CA VAL A 38 -7.72 4.82 0.22
C VAL A 38 -6.79 6.02 0.05
N LEU A 39 -6.78 6.90 1.06
CA LEU A 39 -5.92 8.09 1.12
C LEU A 39 -5.93 8.95 -0.16
N GLY A 40 -7.11 9.08 -0.79
CA GLY A 40 -7.32 9.95 -1.94
C GLY A 40 -6.75 9.44 -3.26
N GLY A 41 -6.40 8.17 -3.36
CA GLY A 41 -6.00 7.56 -4.62
C GLY A 41 -4.61 7.95 -5.10
N GLY A 42 -4.33 7.62 -6.37
CA GLY A 42 -3.05 7.86 -7.04
C GLY A 42 -1.95 6.88 -6.64
N TRP A 43 -2.31 5.70 -6.14
CA TRP A 43 -1.36 4.61 -5.88
C TRP A 43 -0.82 4.07 -7.18
N ARG A 44 0.46 3.67 -7.20
CA ARG A 44 1.11 3.15 -8.41
C ARG A 44 1.77 1.83 -8.10
N ASP A 45 2.93 1.86 -7.47
CA ASP A 45 3.77 0.67 -7.32
C ASP A 45 3.32 -0.23 -6.15
N GLN A 46 2.38 0.26 -5.33
CA GLN A 46 1.84 -0.46 -4.17
C GLN A 46 0.50 -1.16 -4.45
N VAL A 47 -0.08 -1.00 -5.64
CA VAL A 47 -1.34 -1.71 -5.96
C VAL A 47 -1.04 -3.17 -6.26
N THR A 48 -1.92 -4.03 -5.76
CA THR A 48 -1.91 -5.45 -5.98
C THR A 48 -3.03 -5.82 -6.94
N GLU A 49 -2.75 -6.76 -7.83
CA GLU A 49 -3.78 -7.42 -8.60
C GLU A 49 -4.04 -8.80 -8.02
N VAL A 50 -5.31 -9.14 -7.84
CA VAL A 50 -5.75 -10.49 -7.49
C VAL A 50 -6.72 -10.99 -8.55
N ALA A 51 -6.59 -12.26 -8.93
CA ALA A 51 -7.50 -12.92 -9.84
C ALA A 51 -7.90 -14.27 -9.27
N GLY A 52 -9.14 -14.68 -9.52
CA GLY A 52 -9.62 -15.98 -9.04
C GLY A 52 -11.14 -16.09 -8.97
N PRO A 53 -11.65 -17.28 -8.62
CA PRO A 53 -13.05 -17.45 -8.28
C PRO A 53 -13.38 -16.69 -7.00
N VAL A 54 -14.59 -16.14 -6.96
CA VAL A 54 -15.13 -15.41 -5.81
C VAL A 54 -15.93 -16.37 -4.96
N GLU A 55 -15.58 -16.45 -3.69
CA GLU A 55 -16.24 -17.29 -2.69
C GLU A 55 -17.01 -16.43 -1.70
N ASP A 56 -18.07 -16.99 -1.11
CA ASP A 56 -18.71 -16.43 0.08
C ASP A 56 -18.24 -17.23 1.30
N VAL A 57 -17.55 -16.56 2.21
CA VAL A 57 -17.10 -17.15 3.48
C VAL A 57 -17.76 -16.38 4.62
N GLY A 58 -18.90 -16.88 5.08
CA GLY A 58 -19.62 -16.28 6.20
C GLY A 58 -20.14 -14.87 5.91
N GLY A 59 -20.58 -14.61 4.68
CA GLY A 59 -21.06 -13.31 4.22
C GLY A 59 -19.96 -12.38 3.70
N VAL A 60 -18.70 -12.82 3.70
CA VAL A 60 -17.55 -12.07 3.18
C VAL A 60 -17.23 -12.56 1.78
N ARG A 61 -17.11 -11.62 0.83
CA ARG A 61 -16.63 -11.90 -0.53
C ARG A 61 -15.13 -12.12 -0.48
N MET A 62 -14.67 -13.31 -0.84
CA MET A 62 -13.28 -13.71 -0.79
C MET A 62 -12.80 -14.10 -2.18
N VAL A 63 -11.53 -13.84 -2.46
CA VAL A 63 -10.81 -14.42 -3.58
C VAL A 63 -9.62 -15.17 -3.01
N ARG A 64 -9.46 -16.42 -3.42
CA ARG A 64 -8.17 -17.07 -3.37
C ARG A 64 -7.46 -16.71 -4.67
N GLU A 65 -6.46 -15.84 -4.57
CA GLU A 65 -5.64 -15.46 -5.70
C GLU A 65 -5.08 -16.74 -6.36
N GLU A 66 -4.81 -16.72 -7.67
CA GLU A 66 -4.49 -17.93 -8.45
C GLU A 66 -3.29 -18.71 -7.88
N THR A 67 -2.39 -18.02 -7.17
CA THR A 67 -1.22 -18.59 -6.49
C THR A 67 -1.45 -18.92 -5.01
N GLY A 68 -2.66 -18.70 -4.50
CA GLY A 68 -3.14 -19.21 -3.22
C GLY A 68 -3.36 -18.17 -2.13
N LEU A 69 -3.04 -16.89 -2.35
CA LEU A 69 -3.21 -15.83 -1.36
C LEU A 69 -4.71 -15.61 -1.02
N PRO A 70 -5.14 -15.80 0.24
CA PRO A 70 -6.51 -15.51 0.64
C PRO A 70 -6.71 -14.01 0.85
N VAL A 71 -7.68 -13.42 0.16
CA VAL A 71 -7.95 -11.98 0.22
C VAL A 71 -9.46 -11.72 0.25
N ALA A 72 -9.93 -10.94 1.23
CA ALA A 72 -11.30 -10.43 1.23
C ALA A 72 -11.44 -9.26 0.25
N LEU A 73 -12.61 -9.11 -0.38
CA LEU A 73 -12.92 -7.96 -1.23
C LEU A 73 -13.71 -6.93 -0.42
N GLY A 74 -13.14 -5.74 -0.25
CA GLY A 74 -13.81 -4.62 0.38
C GLY A 74 -14.92 -4.05 -0.50
N ALA A 75 -15.98 -3.60 0.13
CA ALA A 75 -16.97 -2.75 -0.52
C ALA A 75 -16.58 -1.29 -0.30
N ASP A 76 -16.96 -0.43 -1.23
CA ASP A 76 -16.98 1.01 -0.97
C ASP A 76 -18.08 1.29 0.07
N PRO A 77 -17.74 1.80 1.27
CA PRO A 77 -18.73 2.05 2.32
C PRO A 77 -19.73 3.16 1.94
N ASP A 78 -19.37 4.02 0.99
CA ASP A 78 -20.22 5.13 0.53
C ASP A 78 -21.07 4.75 -0.70
N ALA A 79 -20.89 3.54 -1.25
CA ALA A 79 -21.67 3.10 -2.39
C ALA A 79 -23.08 2.67 -1.98
N GLU A 80 -24.09 3.20 -2.67
CA GLU A 80 -25.49 2.82 -2.48
C GLU A 80 -25.78 1.35 -2.86
N GLU A 81 -24.95 0.78 -3.73
CA GLU A 81 -25.05 -0.60 -4.19
C GLU A 81 -23.73 -1.35 -3.96
N ASP A 82 -23.83 -2.59 -3.52
CA ASP A 82 -22.66 -3.48 -3.40
C ASP A 82 -22.16 -3.87 -4.79
N ARG A 83 -21.07 -3.23 -5.22
CA ARG A 83 -20.40 -3.47 -6.51
C ARG A 83 -19.41 -4.63 -6.48
N ARG A 84 -19.29 -5.34 -5.35
CA ARG A 84 -18.37 -6.48 -5.28
C ARG A 84 -18.83 -7.59 -6.23
N PRO A 85 -17.87 -8.32 -6.83
CA PRO A 85 -18.17 -9.50 -7.62
C PRO A 85 -19.08 -10.50 -6.89
N LEU A 86 -19.99 -11.13 -7.62
CA LEU A 86 -20.91 -12.12 -7.06
C LEU A 86 -20.17 -13.44 -6.76
N PRO A 87 -20.59 -14.20 -5.73
CA PRO A 87 -20.05 -15.54 -5.48
C PRO A 87 -20.23 -16.46 -6.69
N GLY A 88 -19.24 -17.31 -6.95
CA GLY A 88 -19.20 -18.20 -8.10
C GLY A 88 -18.76 -17.53 -9.40
N SER A 89 -18.68 -16.19 -9.46
CA SER A 89 -18.04 -15.50 -10.58
C SER A 89 -16.52 -15.58 -10.48
N ARG A 90 -15.83 -15.39 -11.61
CA ARG A 90 -14.39 -15.10 -11.61
C ARG A 90 -14.20 -13.60 -11.65
N THR A 91 -13.24 -13.09 -10.89
CA THR A 91 -12.87 -11.67 -10.90
C THR A 91 -11.39 -11.50 -11.19
N ARG A 92 -11.07 -10.29 -11.65
CA ARG A 92 -9.73 -9.72 -11.66
C ARG A 92 -9.85 -8.32 -11.07
N SER A 93 -9.31 -8.13 -9.88
CA SER A 93 -9.46 -6.91 -9.10
C SER A 93 -8.08 -6.32 -8.82
N VAL A 94 -7.97 -4.99 -8.92
CA VAL A 94 -6.76 -4.25 -8.62
C VAL A 94 -7.08 -3.29 -7.49
N GLY A 95 -6.21 -3.21 -6.49
CA GLY A 95 -6.44 -2.37 -5.32
C GLY A 95 -5.27 -2.36 -4.36
N LEU A 96 -5.45 -1.73 -3.21
CA LEU A 96 -4.51 -1.85 -2.11
C LEU A 96 -4.86 -3.05 -1.24
N LEU A 97 -3.85 -3.87 -0.97
CA LEU A 97 -3.96 -4.95 -0.03
C LEU A 97 -3.73 -4.38 1.37
N THR A 98 -4.76 -4.35 2.20
CA THR A 98 -4.72 -3.77 3.55
C THR A 98 -4.88 -4.85 4.61
N VAL A 99 -4.37 -4.58 5.81
CA VAL A 99 -4.68 -5.38 7.00
C VAL A 99 -6.07 -5.00 7.50
N GLU A 100 -6.85 -5.96 8.00
CA GLU A 100 -8.13 -5.71 8.66
C GLU A 100 -8.20 -6.37 10.04
N ARG A 101 -7.83 -5.65 11.10
CA ARG A 101 -7.92 -6.19 12.48
C ARG A 101 -9.28 -6.00 13.14
N HIS A 102 -10.15 -5.16 12.58
CA HIS A 102 -11.45 -4.80 13.13
C HIS A 102 -12.58 -5.56 12.44
N GLY A 103 -12.93 -6.71 13.02
CA GLY A 103 -14.09 -7.49 12.57
C GLY A 103 -13.78 -8.51 11.48
N ALA A 104 -12.50 -8.69 11.11
CA ALA A 104 -12.10 -9.80 10.27
C ALA A 104 -12.44 -11.15 10.92
N ARG A 105 -13.08 -12.01 10.12
CA ARG A 105 -13.44 -13.39 10.48
C ARG A 105 -13.04 -14.39 9.38
N TRP A 106 -12.26 -13.94 8.40
CA TRP A 106 -11.79 -14.74 7.28
C TRP A 106 -10.34 -15.23 7.51
N PRO A 107 -9.86 -16.21 6.73
CA PRO A 107 -8.50 -16.74 6.87
C PRO A 107 -7.43 -15.65 6.75
N GLU A 108 -6.39 -15.77 7.57
CA GLU A 108 -5.22 -14.92 7.49
C GLU A 108 -4.23 -15.42 6.42
N ALA A 109 -3.43 -14.50 5.88
CA ALA A 109 -2.26 -14.79 5.07
C ALA A 109 -1.00 -14.65 5.94
N GLY A 110 -0.22 -15.73 6.03
CA GLY A 110 1.04 -15.77 6.77
C GLY A 110 2.25 -15.56 5.87
N GLY A 111 3.24 -14.83 6.34
CA GLY A 111 4.50 -14.63 5.63
C GLY A 111 5.57 -13.89 6.43
N ARG A 112 6.75 -13.79 5.83
CA ARG A 112 7.90 -13.11 6.43
C ARG A 112 7.96 -11.65 6.01
N VAL A 113 8.18 -10.76 6.97
CA VAL A 113 8.40 -9.33 6.70
C VAL A 113 9.77 -9.15 6.03
N ARG A 114 9.79 -8.56 4.83
CA ARG A 114 11.02 -8.27 4.07
C ARG A 114 11.41 -6.80 4.09
N ALA A 115 10.45 -5.90 4.16
CA ALA A 115 10.69 -4.47 4.29
C ALA A 115 9.53 -3.80 5.02
N VAL A 116 9.83 -2.73 5.75
CA VAL A 116 8.83 -1.88 6.42
C VAL A 116 9.12 -0.43 6.07
N GLN A 117 8.11 0.27 5.55
CA GLN A 117 8.21 1.68 5.21
C GLN A 117 7.07 2.45 5.87
N VAL A 118 7.40 3.44 6.70
CA VAL A 118 6.41 4.37 7.24
C VAL A 118 5.89 5.25 6.12
N LEU A 119 4.57 5.28 5.96
CA LEU A 119 3.87 6.10 5.00
C LEU A 119 3.48 7.42 5.63
N THR A 120 3.92 8.53 5.06
CA THR A 120 3.42 9.87 5.38
C THR A 120 2.45 10.32 4.29
N GLN A 121 1.23 10.72 4.65
CA GLN A 121 0.24 11.28 3.74
C GLN A 121 0.05 12.77 4.02
N THR A 122 0.02 13.57 2.95
CA THR A 122 -0.35 14.98 3.03
C THR A 122 -1.86 15.16 2.91
N TRP A 123 -2.41 16.05 3.72
CA TRP A 123 -3.80 16.42 3.78
C TRP A 123 -3.94 17.92 3.57
N ALA A 124 -4.99 18.35 2.87
CA ALA A 124 -5.31 19.76 2.66
C ALA A 124 -6.77 20.04 3.06
N GLU A 125 -7.05 21.26 3.48
CA GLU A 125 -8.42 21.67 3.75
C GLU A 125 -9.29 21.48 2.49
N THR A 126 -10.50 20.97 2.67
CA THR A 126 -11.45 20.76 1.57
C THR A 126 -11.94 22.10 1.00
N ALA A 127 -12.02 23.12 1.85
CA ALA A 127 -12.25 24.52 1.49
C ALA A 127 -11.47 25.44 2.45
N PRO A 128 -11.02 26.64 2.02
CA PRO A 128 -10.25 27.54 2.87
C PRO A 128 -10.94 27.83 4.21
N GLY A 129 -10.28 27.49 5.32
CA GLY A 129 -10.78 27.72 6.68
C GLY A 129 -11.85 26.74 7.17
N SER A 130 -12.17 25.68 6.40
CA SER A 130 -13.22 24.72 6.77
C SER A 130 -12.87 23.85 7.97
N ARG A 131 -11.56 23.70 8.28
CA ARG A 131 -11.01 22.70 9.23
C ARG A 131 -11.34 21.25 8.88
N SER A 132 -12.00 20.99 7.75
CA SER A 132 -12.19 19.64 7.20
C SER A 132 -11.06 19.37 6.24
N TYR A 133 -10.41 18.22 6.37
CA TYR A 133 -9.23 17.87 5.58
C TYR A 133 -9.52 16.66 4.69
N GLY A 134 -9.10 16.75 3.43
CA GLY A 134 -9.05 15.62 2.50
C GLY A 134 -7.60 15.25 2.18
N PRO A 135 -7.33 13.98 1.86
CA PRO A 135 -6.00 13.57 1.44
C PRO A 135 -5.66 14.21 0.10
N VAL A 136 -4.41 14.64 -0.07
CA VAL A 136 -3.93 15.16 -1.34
C VAL A 136 -3.38 13.99 -2.15
N ALA A 137 -4.11 13.63 -3.22
CA ALA A 137 -3.78 12.54 -4.10
C ALA A 137 -2.31 12.60 -4.57
N GLY A 138 -1.57 11.50 -4.37
CA GLY A 138 -0.17 11.39 -4.79
C GLY A 138 0.86 12.13 -3.92
N GLU A 139 0.46 13.00 -2.99
CA GLU A 139 1.39 13.65 -2.07
C GLU A 139 1.61 12.79 -0.83
N ARG A 140 2.51 11.82 -0.99
CA ARG A 140 2.89 10.88 0.05
C ARG A 140 4.39 10.61 0.04
N GLY A 141 4.93 10.31 1.21
CA GLY A 141 6.32 9.91 1.42
C GLY A 141 6.40 8.51 1.99
N LEU A 142 7.47 7.79 1.66
CA LEU A 142 7.83 6.53 2.29
C LEU A 142 9.20 6.67 2.95
N ARG A 143 9.30 6.21 4.19
CA ARG A 143 10.55 6.18 4.95
C ARG A 143 10.80 4.79 5.47
N ALA A 144 11.89 4.18 5.03
CA ALA A 144 12.31 2.87 5.50
C ALA A 144 12.57 2.85 7.01
N VAL A 145 12.16 1.75 7.66
CA VAL A 145 12.42 1.47 9.06
C VAL A 145 12.67 -0.03 9.24
N GLU A 146 13.52 -0.39 10.19
CA GLU A 146 13.73 -1.80 10.56
C GLU A 146 12.56 -2.37 11.36
N ARG A 147 11.84 -1.51 12.09
CA ARG A 147 10.75 -1.89 12.98
C ARG A 147 9.55 -0.97 12.78
N CYS A 148 8.37 -1.57 12.64
CA CYS A 148 7.11 -0.85 12.59
C CYS A 148 6.92 -0.06 13.91
N PRO A 149 6.65 1.26 13.85
CA PRO A 149 6.29 2.01 15.04
C PRO A 149 4.93 1.52 15.58
N ARG A 150 4.75 1.65 16.89
CA ARG A 150 3.42 1.50 17.50
C ARG A 150 2.58 2.76 17.32
N TRP A 151 3.20 3.92 17.46
CA TRP A 151 2.55 5.23 17.46
C TRP A 151 3.07 6.07 16.31
N PHE A 152 2.16 6.73 15.61
CA PHE A 152 2.43 7.48 14.40
C PHE A 152 2.33 8.98 14.65
N THR A 153 3.20 9.74 13.99
CA THR A 153 3.38 11.17 14.27
C THR A 153 2.56 12.03 13.31
N GLU A 154 1.97 13.10 13.82
CA GLU A 154 1.39 14.19 13.03
C GLU A 154 2.33 15.41 13.06
N THR A 155 2.61 15.99 11.89
CA THR A 155 3.39 17.24 11.78
C THR A 155 2.43 18.43 11.71
N GLU A 156 2.77 19.51 12.42
CA GLU A 156 1.97 20.74 12.42
C GLU A 156 1.79 21.31 11.01
N GLY A 157 0.62 21.91 10.79
CA GLY A 157 0.20 22.35 9.48
C GLY A 157 0.82 23.66 9.00
N GLU A 158 1.10 23.73 7.71
CA GLU A 158 1.51 24.95 7.01
C GLU A 158 0.37 25.47 6.14
N ARG A 159 0.37 26.77 5.81
CA ARG A 159 -0.56 27.29 4.78
C ARG A 159 -0.01 27.05 3.39
N GLY A 160 -0.80 26.39 2.55
CA GLY A 160 -0.54 26.25 1.13
C GLY A 160 -0.61 27.58 0.37
N ALA A 161 -0.06 27.60 -0.84
CA ALA A 161 -0.08 28.76 -1.74
C ALA A 161 -1.51 29.17 -2.16
N ASP A 162 -2.46 28.26 -2.06
CA ASP A 162 -3.90 28.45 -2.30
C ASP A 162 -4.66 28.96 -1.06
N GLY A 163 -3.95 29.24 0.04
CA GLY A 163 -4.51 29.71 1.30
C GLY A 163 -5.14 28.62 2.16
N ARG A 164 -5.14 27.35 1.71
CA ARG A 164 -5.68 26.22 2.47
C ARG A 164 -4.65 25.74 3.50
N GLY A 165 -5.13 25.35 4.68
CA GLY A 165 -4.29 24.61 5.62
C GLY A 165 -3.84 23.28 5.01
N ARG A 166 -2.56 22.95 5.16
CA ARG A 166 -1.97 21.67 4.77
C ARG A 166 -1.29 21.06 5.98
N ARG A 167 -1.36 19.74 6.13
CA ARG A 167 -0.67 19.00 7.20
C ARG A 167 -0.21 17.66 6.67
N SER A 168 0.81 17.09 7.30
CA SER A 168 1.32 15.77 6.96
C SER A 168 1.30 14.89 8.19
N ARG A 169 0.86 13.65 8.03
CA ARG A 169 0.78 12.66 9.11
C ARG A 169 1.32 11.33 8.64
N GLU A 170 2.01 10.62 9.51
CA GLU A 170 2.31 9.21 9.30
C GLU A 170 0.99 8.41 9.37
N SER A 171 0.54 7.85 8.25
CA SER A 171 -0.78 7.22 8.09
C SER A 171 -0.75 5.69 8.17
N GLY A 172 0.41 5.12 8.48
CA GLY A 172 0.60 3.68 8.63
C GLY A 172 1.94 3.22 8.06
N VAL A 173 2.01 1.93 7.72
CA VAL A 173 3.19 1.34 7.07
C VAL A 173 2.81 0.57 5.81
N VAL A 174 3.66 0.66 4.79
CA VAL A 174 3.69 -0.31 3.69
C VAL A 174 4.71 -1.39 4.07
N VAL A 175 4.26 -2.64 4.03
CA VAL A 175 5.04 -3.82 4.36
C VAL A 175 5.25 -4.62 3.10
N THR A 176 6.48 -5.04 2.81
CA THR A 176 6.68 -6.13 1.85
C THR A 176 6.63 -7.45 2.60
N LEU A 177 5.61 -8.26 2.30
CA LEU A 177 5.39 -9.58 2.90
C LEU A 177 5.78 -10.68 1.91
N ASP A 178 6.62 -11.61 2.34
CA ASP A 178 7.01 -12.80 1.58
C ASP A 178 6.13 -13.98 1.99
N VAL A 179 5.18 -14.33 1.12
CA VAL A 179 4.14 -15.33 1.39
C VAL A 179 4.48 -16.66 0.70
N PRO A 180 4.67 -17.76 1.44
CA PRO A 180 4.94 -19.08 0.87
C PRO A 180 3.89 -19.56 -0.12
N GLY A 181 4.30 -20.32 -1.13
CA GLY A 181 3.39 -20.90 -2.13
C GLY A 181 2.79 -19.92 -3.15
N THR A 182 2.92 -18.61 -2.93
CA THR A 182 2.38 -17.58 -3.82
C THR A 182 3.40 -17.03 -4.81
N ASP A 183 2.92 -16.26 -5.80
CA ASP A 183 3.68 -15.40 -6.70
C ASP A 183 2.92 -14.10 -6.97
N SER A 184 3.60 -13.03 -7.35
CA SER A 184 2.98 -11.71 -7.50
C SER A 184 3.70 -10.84 -8.54
N ARG A 185 3.05 -9.73 -8.92
CA ARG A 185 3.69 -8.70 -9.76
C ARG A 185 4.98 -8.13 -9.15
N LEU A 186 5.03 -7.96 -7.84
CA LEU A 186 6.23 -7.47 -7.17
C LEU A 186 7.35 -8.52 -7.23
N SER A 187 7.03 -9.80 -7.04
CA SER A 187 7.99 -10.89 -7.28
C SER A 187 8.53 -10.87 -8.70
N HIS A 188 7.67 -10.70 -9.72
CA HIS A 188 8.11 -10.54 -11.11
C HIS A 188 9.01 -9.31 -11.32
N ALA A 189 8.70 -8.19 -10.68
CA ALA A 189 9.52 -6.98 -10.76
C ALA A 189 10.91 -7.18 -10.13
N VAL A 190 10.99 -7.86 -8.99
CA VAL A 190 12.28 -8.21 -8.36
C VAL A 190 13.08 -9.17 -9.25
N ARG A 191 12.45 -10.20 -9.85
CA ARG A 191 13.12 -11.09 -10.80
C ARG A 191 13.70 -10.31 -11.98
N ALA A 192 12.92 -9.43 -12.58
CA ALA A 192 13.35 -8.59 -13.69
C ALA A 192 14.52 -7.68 -13.30
N ALA A 193 14.46 -7.02 -12.13
CA ALA A 193 15.54 -6.18 -11.63
C ALA A 193 16.83 -6.96 -11.36
N ARG A 194 16.71 -8.24 -11.00
CA ARG A 194 17.84 -9.16 -10.80
C ARG A 194 18.31 -9.88 -12.07
N GLY A 195 17.68 -9.62 -13.22
CA GLY A 195 18.01 -10.31 -14.48
C GLY A 195 17.67 -11.80 -14.47
N ILE A 196 16.76 -12.25 -13.59
CA ILE A 196 16.29 -13.63 -13.54
C ILE A 196 15.23 -13.83 -14.63
N PRO A 197 15.41 -14.77 -15.57
CA PRO A 197 14.40 -15.09 -16.58
C PRO A 197 13.07 -15.48 -15.93
N GLN A 198 11.95 -15.04 -16.49
CA GLN A 198 10.65 -15.41 -15.93
C GLN A 198 10.24 -16.86 -16.21
N GLN A 199 10.68 -17.40 -17.35
CA GLN A 199 10.46 -18.79 -17.70
C GLN A 199 11.27 -19.67 -16.74
N ASP A 200 10.60 -20.61 -16.08
CA ASP A 200 11.17 -21.62 -15.18
C ASP A 200 11.80 -21.09 -13.87
N ALA A 201 11.56 -19.83 -13.50
CA ALA A 201 11.98 -19.33 -12.20
C ALA A 201 11.13 -19.95 -11.08
N GLU A 202 11.76 -20.82 -10.28
CA GLU A 202 11.17 -21.35 -9.06
C GLU A 202 10.71 -20.20 -8.12
N PRO A 203 9.50 -20.25 -7.55
CA PRO A 203 9.03 -19.24 -6.61
C PRO A 203 10.02 -19.02 -5.46
N GLY A 204 10.39 -17.76 -5.18
CA GLY A 204 11.40 -17.40 -4.19
C GLY A 204 12.84 -17.34 -4.71
N ALA A 205 13.09 -17.62 -5.99
CA ALA A 205 14.39 -17.35 -6.62
C ALA A 205 14.78 -15.86 -6.52
N GLU A 206 13.80 -14.97 -6.55
CA GLU A 206 13.97 -13.51 -6.46
C GLU A 206 14.58 -13.02 -5.14
N THR A 207 14.40 -13.77 -4.05
CA THR A 207 14.98 -13.45 -2.73
C THR A 207 16.11 -14.40 -2.34
N ARG A 208 16.45 -15.39 -3.18
CA ARG A 208 17.53 -16.34 -2.89
C ARG A 208 18.90 -15.68 -3.04
N GLY A 209 19.74 -15.85 -2.01
CA GLY A 209 21.15 -15.45 -2.02
C GLY A 209 21.38 -13.93 -2.05
N ILE A 210 20.38 -13.12 -1.73
CA ILE A 210 20.53 -11.68 -1.53
C ILE A 210 20.55 -11.41 -0.02
N GLU A 211 21.46 -10.56 0.42
CA GLU A 211 21.51 -10.12 1.82
C GLU A 211 20.25 -9.32 2.16
N THR A 212 19.80 -9.38 3.42
CA THR A 212 18.56 -8.72 3.85
C THR A 212 18.59 -7.22 3.53
N ALA A 213 19.71 -6.53 3.80
CA ALA A 213 19.86 -5.11 3.52
C ALA A 213 19.76 -4.77 2.02
N ASP A 214 20.37 -5.59 1.16
CA ASP A 214 20.33 -5.40 -0.28
C ASP A 214 18.92 -5.66 -0.84
N LEU A 215 18.22 -6.66 -0.29
CA LEU A 215 16.83 -6.93 -0.64
C LEU A 215 15.92 -5.77 -0.22
N THR A 216 16.07 -5.26 1.00
CA THR A 216 15.33 -4.09 1.48
C THR A 216 15.55 -2.88 0.59
N ALA A 217 16.81 -2.56 0.26
CA ALA A 217 17.15 -1.45 -0.63
C ALA A 217 16.52 -1.61 -2.03
N LEU A 218 16.54 -2.82 -2.59
CA LEU A 218 15.88 -3.12 -3.86
C LEU A 218 14.36 -2.92 -3.76
N LEU A 219 13.72 -3.42 -2.71
CA LEU A 219 12.29 -3.28 -2.50
C LEU A 219 11.87 -1.82 -2.34
N GLU A 220 12.67 -1.00 -1.66
CA GLU A 220 12.44 0.44 -1.57
C GLU A 220 12.43 1.11 -2.95
N THR A 221 13.31 0.71 -3.86
CA THR A 221 13.35 1.25 -5.23
C THR A 221 12.14 0.85 -6.06
N LEU A 222 11.49 -0.26 -5.70
CA LEU A 222 10.27 -0.77 -6.33
C LEU A 222 8.99 -0.31 -5.62
N SER A 223 9.12 0.40 -4.50
CA SER A 223 8.02 0.97 -3.73
C SER A 223 8.15 2.49 -3.74
N THR A 224 7.96 3.11 -4.92
CA THR A 224 8.13 4.55 -5.05
C THR A 224 6.84 5.32 -4.81
N THR A 225 6.97 6.49 -4.20
CA THR A 225 5.99 7.56 -4.30
C THR A 225 6.65 8.63 -5.16
N THR A 226 6.06 8.98 -6.31
CA THR A 226 6.67 10.00 -7.16
C THR A 226 6.79 11.31 -6.35
N PRO A 227 7.98 11.93 -6.24
CA PRO A 227 8.08 13.21 -5.54
C PRO A 227 7.22 14.25 -6.29
N PRO A 228 6.57 15.20 -5.58
CA PRO A 228 5.85 16.27 -6.24
C PRO A 228 6.81 16.96 -7.21
N ARG A 229 6.42 17.09 -8.48
CA ARG A 229 7.19 17.89 -9.45
C ARG A 229 7.32 19.28 -8.84
N ARG A 230 8.55 19.68 -8.49
CA ARG A 230 8.83 21.09 -8.12
C ARG A 230 8.24 21.96 -9.23
N PRO A 231 7.43 22.98 -8.90
CA PRO A 231 6.99 23.93 -9.92
C PRO A 231 8.25 24.52 -10.53
N THR A 232 8.46 24.28 -11.82
CA THR A 232 9.53 24.89 -12.57
C THR A 232 9.37 26.40 -12.42
N GLY A 233 10.29 27.00 -11.68
CA GLY A 233 10.30 28.43 -11.40
C GLY A 233 10.14 29.17 -12.71
N ARG A 234 8.98 29.79 -12.90
CA ARG A 234 8.69 30.62 -14.06
C ARG A 234 9.72 31.75 -14.03
N ALA A 235 10.72 31.67 -14.91
CA ALA A 235 11.74 32.67 -15.06
C ALA A 235 11.06 34.04 -15.18
N ARG A 236 11.29 34.91 -14.18
CA ARG A 236 10.88 36.31 -14.24
C ARG A 236 11.53 36.91 -15.49
N ARG A 237 10.75 37.08 -16.57
CA ARG A 237 11.12 38.00 -17.64
C ARG A 237 11.19 39.39 -17.03
N ARG A 238 12.41 39.90 -16.85
CA ARG A 238 12.65 41.31 -16.62
C ARG A 238 12.14 42.05 -17.87
N HIS A 239 11.06 42.82 -17.73
CA HIS A 239 10.77 43.87 -18.69
C HIS A 239 11.81 44.97 -18.48
N ALA A 240 12.68 45.12 -19.46
CA ALA A 240 13.46 46.32 -19.68
C ALA A 240 12.90 47.03 -20.91
N GLY A 241 12.74 48.35 -20.79
CA GLY A 241 12.42 49.28 -21.88
C GLY A 241 10.96 49.73 -21.85
N ALA A 242 10.64 51.01 -21.97
CA ALA A 242 11.41 52.26 -21.97
C ALA A 242 10.38 53.36 -21.66
#